data_AF-A0A1J3ZST9-F1
#
_entry.id   AF-A0A1J3ZST9-F1
#
_cell.length_a   1.000
_cell.length_b   1.000
_cell.length_c   1.000
_cell.angle_alpha   90.00
_cell.angle_beta   90.00
_cell.angle_gamma   90.00
#
_symmetry.space_group_name_H-M   'P 1'
#
loop_
_entity.id
_entity.type
_entity.pdbx_description
1 polymer ?
#
loop_
_entity_poly.entity_id
_entity_poly.type
_entity_poly.pdbx_seq_one_letter_code
_entity_poly.pdbx_strand_id
1 'polypeptide(L)'
;MKQLLIRNIKLRRWTLLIYGLLLLFFPFYHLIDKHHLVFSVISGPLGVILTIICLVDAGHLFRINRRLGGSQSYLFFGSLPVSKKDLLNANYISCIVLTLIGALIISLYGYETNTIKTDSISFSTTYSFIIANFFSIPIAFRKSTEQKNKDVPYIGYVFGIMIVLPIILSAIFILINYITRNDSHIPTIYSYFLNYGLLMISIICLIINYVIQIKKFKN
;
A
#
# COMPACT_ATOMS: atom_id res chain seq x y z
N MET A 1 -15.69 19.36 1.12
CA MET A 1 -14.83 18.30 0.52
C MET A 1 -13.59 18.79 -0.25
N LYS A 2 -13.70 19.68 -1.27
CA LYS A 2 -12.55 20.09 -2.13
C LYS A 2 -11.32 20.58 -1.35
N GLN A 3 -11.51 21.44 -0.36
CA GLN A 3 -10.40 21.97 0.45
C GLN A 3 -9.67 20.89 1.26
N LEU A 4 -10.37 19.84 1.71
CA LEU A 4 -9.77 18.72 2.43
C LEU A 4 -8.88 17.87 1.52
N LEU A 5 -9.31 17.65 0.27
CA LEU A 5 -8.48 16.96 -0.72
C LEU A 5 -7.21 17.77 -1.02
N ILE A 6 -7.35 19.09 -1.25
CA ILE A 6 -6.21 19.98 -1.48
C ILE A 6 -5.24 19.93 -0.28
N ARG A 7 -5.76 19.97 0.95
CA ARG A 7 -4.95 19.81 2.16
C ARG A 7 -4.19 18.50 2.14
N ASN A 8 -4.87 17.37 1.91
CA ASN A 8 -4.24 16.04 1.91
C ASN A 8 -3.14 15.93 0.82
N ILE A 9 -3.37 16.50 -0.36
CA ILE A 9 -2.39 16.58 -1.46
C ILE A 9 -1.20 17.47 -1.07
N LYS A 10 -1.43 18.65 -0.48
CA LYS A 10 -0.36 19.54 0.02
C LYS A 10 0.48 18.86 1.10
N LEU A 11 -0.16 18.09 1.98
CA LEU A 11 0.52 17.24 2.97
C LEU A 11 1.32 16.11 2.33
N ARG A 12 1.26 15.94 1.00
CA ARG A 12 2.01 14.95 0.23
C ARG A 12 2.86 15.53 -0.88
N ARG A 13 3.06 16.86 -0.90
CA ARG A 13 3.83 17.57 -1.92
C ARG A 13 5.17 16.89 -2.27
N TRP A 14 5.92 16.44 -1.26
CA TRP A 14 7.23 15.83 -1.46
C TRP A 14 7.15 14.45 -2.12
N THR A 15 6.22 13.59 -1.70
CA THR A 15 5.98 12.29 -2.36
C THR A 15 5.52 12.51 -3.80
N LEU A 16 4.61 13.46 -4.03
CA LEU A 16 4.12 13.79 -5.37
C LEU A 16 5.21 14.37 -6.28
N LEU A 17 6.13 15.17 -5.73
CA LEU A 17 7.29 15.69 -6.46
C LEU A 17 8.21 14.53 -6.89
N ILE A 18 8.54 13.62 -5.97
CA ILE A 18 9.34 12.43 -6.27
C ILE A 18 8.65 11.58 -7.36
N TYR A 19 7.34 11.39 -7.22
CA TYR A 19 6.55 10.66 -8.22
C TYR A 19 6.58 11.33 -9.60
N GLY A 20 6.47 12.65 -9.65
CA GLY A 20 6.60 13.42 -10.89
C GLY A 20 7.99 13.32 -11.53
N LEU A 21 9.05 13.38 -10.71
CA LEU A 21 10.43 13.20 -11.19
C LEU A 21 10.66 11.80 -11.77
N LEU A 22 10.16 10.76 -11.10
CA LEU A 22 10.24 9.39 -11.60
C LEU A 22 9.47 9.23 -12.92
N LEU A 23 8.26 9.78 -13.02
CA LEU A 23 7.52 9.75 -14.29
C LEU A 23 8.27 10.45 -15.44
N LEU A 24 8.93 11.58 -15.15
CA LEU A 24 9.72 12.31 -16.14
C LEU A 24 10.98 11.53 -16.54
N PHE A 25 11.62 10.83 -15.59
CA PHE A 25 12.84 10.06 -15.83
C PHE A 25 12.57 8.71 -16.51
N PHE A 26 11.36 8.16 -16.38
CA PHE A 26 10.97 6.87 -16.94
C PHE A 26 11.30 6.67 -18.43
N PRO A 27 10.95 7.58 -19.38
CA PRO A 27 11.26 7.37 -20.79
C PRO A 27 12.77 7.23 -21.04
N PHE A 28 13.60 8.03 -20.34
CA PHE A 28 15.05 7.93 -20.45
C PHE A 28 15.57 6.60 -19.91
N TYR A 29 15.03 6.14 -18.78
CA TYR A 29 15.39 4.84 -18.21
C TYR A 29 15.04 3.68 -19.15
N HIS A 30 13.89 3.74 -19.82
CA HIS A 30 13.44 2.67 -20.72
C HIS A 30 14.26 2.59 -22.03
N LEU A 31 14.86 3.70 -22.46
CA LEU A 31 15.69 3.75 -23.66
C LEU A 31 17.10 3.15 -23.47
N ILE A 32 17.51 2.88 -22.23
CA ILE A 32 18.84 2.32 -21.94
C ILE A 32 18.79 0.80 -22.15
N ASP A 33 19.72 0.29 -22.97
CA ASP A 33 19.86 -1.15 -23.17
C ASP A 33 20.22 -1.87 -21.87
N LYS A 34 19.44 -2.91 -21.53
CA LYS A 34 19.58 -3.72 -20.32
C LYS A 34 20.91 -4.45 -20.24
N HIS A 35 21.55 -4.71 -21.38
CA HIS A 35 22.85 -5.40 -21.45
C HIS A 35 24.04 -4.46 -21.22
N HIS A 36 23.81 -3.15 -21.19
CA HIS A 36 24.87 -2.17 -21.03
C HIS A 36 25.19 -1.89 -19.55
N LEU A 37 26.47 -1.70 -19.21
CA LEU A 37 26.91 -1.40 -17.84
C LEU A 37 26.18 -0.19 -17.22
N VAL A 38 25.87 0.80 -18.04
CA VAL A 38 25.11 2.01 -17.64
C VAL A 38 23.74 1.65 -17.06
N PHE A 39 23.05 0.63 -17.59
CA PHE A 39 21.78 0.16 -17.03
C PHE A 39 21.97 -0.42 -15.63
N SER A 40 23.00 -1.24 -15.42
CA SER A 40 23.29 -1.85 -14.11
C SER A 40 23.60 -0.78 -13.05
N VAL A 41 24.41 0.24 -13.40
CA VAL A 41 24.78 1.34 -12.50
C VAL A 41 23.56 2.20 -12.13
N ILE A 42 22.61 2.41 -13.05
CA ILE A 42 21.42 3.24 -12.80
C ILE A 42 20.29 2.46 -12.11
N SER A 43 20.09 1.19 -12.48
CA SER A 43 19.02 0.33 -11.96
C SER A 43 19.19 -0.01 -10.48
N GLY A 44 20.42 -0.19 -9.99
CA GLY A 44 20.68 -0.46 -8.57
C GLY A 44 20.15 0.64 -7.63
N PRO A 45 20.64 1.89 -7.76
CA PRO A 45 20.14 3.03 -6.99
C PRO A 45 18.64 3.28 -7.18
N LEU A 46 18.12 3.17 -8.41
CA LEU A 46 16.67 3.28 -8.66
C LEU A 46 15.88 2.22 -7.88
N GLY A 47 16.38 0.99 -7.85
CA GLY A 47 15.79 -0.09 -7.08
C GLY A 47 15.68 0.25 -5.60
N VAL A 48 16.75 0.79 -5.00
CA VAL A 48 16.75 1.24 -3.60
C VAL A 48 15.75 2.36 -3.36
N ILE A 49 15.70 3.36 -4.25
CA ILE A 49 14.73 4.48 -4.16
C ILE A 49 13.30 3.93 -4.21
N LEU A 50 13.02 2.99 -5.11
CA LEU A 50 11.71 2.35 -5.22
C LEU A 50 11.38 1.48 -4.01
N THR A 51 12.34 0.78 -3.40
CA THR A 51 12.12 0.08 -2.11
C THR A 51 11.73 1.05 -1.01
N ILE A 52 12.47 2.17 -0.89
CA ILE A 52 12.22 3.18 0.13
C ILE A 52 10.84 3.78 -0.08
N ILE A 53 10.47 4.11 -1.32
CA ILE A 53 9.11 4.57 -1.65
C ILE A 53 8.11 3.50 -1.25
N CYS A 54 8.31 2.25 -1.65
CA CYS A 54 7.40 1.16 -1.34
C CYS A 54 7.16 1.01 0.18
N LEU A 55 8.22 1.05 0.99
CA LEU A 55 8.14 0.94 2.45
C LEU A 55 7.56 2.18 3.13
N VAL A 56 8.01 3.37 2.74
CA VAL A 56 7.59 4.64 3.35
C VAL A 56 6.17 5.03 2.93
N ASP A 57 5.77 4.68 1.71
CA ASP A 57 4.45 4.97 1.19
C ASP A 57 3.46 3.80 1.33
N ALA A 58 3.91 2.61 1.75
CA ALA A 58 3.03 1.59 2.32
C ALA A 58 2.42 2.14 3.62
N GLY A 59 1.11 2.41 3.60
CA GLY A 59 0.40 3.01 4.73
C GLY A 59 0.30 4.54 4.63
N HIS A 60 -0.12 5.06 3.48
CA HIS A 60 -0.34 6.48 3.28
C HIS A 60 -1.21 7.11 4.39
N LEU A 61 -2.24 6.41 4.86
CA LEU A 61 -3.11 6.97 5.91
C LEU A 61 -2.36 7.21 7.24
N PHE A 62 -1.37 6.37 7.60
CA PHE A 62 -0.52 6.59 8.77
C PHE A 62 0.28 7.88 8.68
N ARG A 63 0.91 8.14 7.52
CA ARG A 63 1.68 9.36 7.31
C ARG A 63 0.77 10.59 7.22
N ILE A 64 -0.43 10.48 6.65
CA ILE A 64 -1.42 11.57 6.65
C ILE A 64 -1.78 11.89 8.09
N ASN A 65 -2.17 10.89 8.89
CA ASN A 65 -2.54 11.11 10.29
C ASN A 65 -1.39 11.73 11.10
N ARG A 66 -0.16 11.24 10.94
CA ARG A 66 1.02 11.82 11.62
C ARG A 66 1.21 13.30 11.30
N ARG A 67 1.01 13.71 10.04
CA ARG A 67 1.11 15.13 9.63
C ARG A 67 -0.10 15.98 10.06
N LEU A 68 -1.22 15.35 10.37
CA LEU A 68 -2.43 15.99 10.87
C LEU A 68 -2.45 16.17 12.40
N GLY A 69 -1.37 15.84 13.11
CA GLY A 69 -1.29 15.95 14.58
C GLY A 69 -1.44 14.62 15.33
N GLY A 70 -1.46 13.48 14.62
CA GLY A 70 -1.39 12.16 15.23
C GLY A 70 -2.61 11.84 16.10
N SER A 71 -2.41 11.52 17.38
CA SER A 71 -3.49 11.18 18.31
C SER A 71 -4.46 12.33 18.58
N GLN A 72 -3.99 13.58 18.46
CA GLN A 72 -4.79 14.78 18.71
C GLN A 72 -5.59 15.22 17.48
N SER A 73 -5.32 14.64 16.31
CA SER A 73 -5.98 15.01 15.06
C SER A 73 -7.50 14.83 15.16
N TYR A 74 -7.96 13.75 15.79
CA TYR A 74 -9.39 13.49 15.97
C TYR A 74 -10.12 14.60 16.72
N LEU A 75 -9.54 15.12 17.81
CA LEU A 75 -10.15 16.19 18.61
C LEU A 75 -10.17 17.52 17.85
N PHE A 76 -9.08 17.83 17.15
CA PHE A 76 -8.98 19.05 16.34
C PHE A 76 -9.91 19.03 15.12
N PHE A 77 -9.97 17.93 14.36
CA PHE A 77 -10.89 17.83 13.22
C PHE A 77 -12.36 17.69 13.66
N GLY A 78 -12.60 17.23 14.88
CA GLY A 78 -13.93 17.21 15.49
C GLY A 78 -14.46 18.60 15.87
N SER A 79 -13.60 19.60 16.09
CA SER A 79 -14.01 20.97 16.42
C SER A 79 -14.16 21.88 15.20
N LEU A 80 -13.68 21.47 14.03
CA LEU A 80 -13.84 22.23 12.79
C LEU A 80 -15.28 22.12 12.26
N PRO A 81 -15.82 23.17 11.61
CA PRO A 81 -17.15 23.16 11.01
C PRO A 81 -17.16 22.37 9.69
N VAL A 82 -16.75 21.11 9.73
CA VAL A 82 -16.59 20.23 8.58
C VAL A 82 -17.29 18.90 8.84
N SER A 83 -18.04 18.42 7.85
CA SER A 83 -18.75 17.14 7.97
C SER A 83 -17.76 15.96 8.14
N LYS A 84 -18.05 15.07 9.10
CA LYS A 84 -17.27 13.83 9.32
C LYS A 84 -17.28 12.93 8.07
N LYS A 85 -18.37 12.94 7.31
CA LYS A 85 -18.48 12.25 6.02
C LYS A 85 -17.51 12.82 4.98
N ASP A 86 -17.42 14.14 4.89
CA ASP A 86 -16.49 14.81 3.98
C ASP A 86 -15.02 14.50 4.32
N LEU A 87 -14.73 14.42 5.61
CA LEU A 87 -13.42 14.07 6.14
C LEU A 87 -13.02 12.63 5.79
N LEU A 88 -13.94 11.69 6.03
CA LEU A 88 -13.80 10.28 5.64
C LEU A 88 -13.56 10.14 4.14
N ASN A 89 -14.43 10.75 3.32
CA ASN A 89 -14.36 10.68 1.87
C ASN A 89 -13.03 11.25 1.35
N ALA A 90 -12.59 12.38 1.89
CA ALA A 90 -11.33 12.99 1.50
C ALA A 90 -10.14 12.08 1.79
N ASN A 91 -10.12 11.41 2.95
CA ASN A 91 -9.02 10.51 3.33
C ASN A 91 -9.01 9.22 2.52
N TYR A 92 -10.17 8.61 2.26
CA TYR A 92 -10.30 7.44 1.40
C TYR A 92 -9.85 7.74 -0.03
N ILE A 93 -10.36 8.79 -0.64
CA ILE A 93 -10.00 9.19 -2.01
C ILE A 93 -8.51 9.52 -2.08
N SER A 94 -7.97 10.26 -1.11
CA SER A 94 -6.54 10.57 -1.08
C SER A 94 -5.69 9.30 -0.98
N CYS A 95 -6.09 8.34 -0.15
CA CYS A 95 -5.39 7.07 -0.01
C CYS A 95 -5.41 6.29 -1.32
N ILE A 96 -6.59 6.11 -1.94
CA ILE A 96 -6.76 5.39 -3.21
C ILE A 96 -5.92 6.03 -4.31
N VAL A 97 -6.06 7.34 -4.52
CA VAL A 97 -5.34 8.05 -5.59
C VAL A 97 -3.82 7.95 -5.42
N LEU A 98 -3.31 8.19 -4.21
CA LEU A 98 -1.87 8.10 -3.96
C LEU A 98 -1.35 6.67 -4.12
N THR A 99 -2.14 5.68 -3.71
CA THR A 99 -1.79 4.26 -3.87
C THR A 99 -1.73 3.88 -5.34
N LEU A 100 -2.69 4.32 -6.16
CA LEU A 100 -2.70 4.03 -7.59
C LEU A 100 -1.53 4.69 -8.32
N ILE A 101 -1.22 5.96 -8.01
CA ILE A 101 -0.06 6.65 -8.60
C ILE A 101 1.25 5.95 -8.18
N GLY A 102 1.41 5.60 -6.91
CA GLY A 102 2.59 4.91 -6.42
C GLY A 102 2.76 3.52 -7.07
N ALA A 103 1.68 2.75 -7.15
CA ALA A 103 1.68 1.44 -7.80
C ALA A 103 2.01 1.53 -9.29
N LEU A 104 1.48 2.54 -9.98
CA LEU A 104 1.81 2.80 -11.40
C LEU A 104 3.31 3.05 -11.57
N ILE A 105 3.91 3.88 -10.71
CA ILE A 105 5.35 4.16 -10.79
C ILE A 105 6.17 2.90 -10.51
N ILE A 106 5.85 2.15 -9.46
CA ILE A 106 6.56 0.90 -9.14
C ILE A 106 6.48 -0.09 -10.32
N SER A 107 5.29 -0.21 -10.94
CA SER A 107 5.04 -1.06 -12.09
C SER A 107 5.81 -0.62 -13.34
N LEU A 108 5.83 0.69 -13.65
CA LEU A 108 6.54 1.23 -14.82
C LEU A 108 8.03 0.86 -14.80
N TYR A 109 8.67 0.96 -13.64
CA TYR A 109 10.09 0.62 -13.50
C TYR A 109 10.37 -0.90 -13.51
N GLY A 110 9.34 -1.74 -13.64
CA GLY A 110 9.45 -3.19 -13.60
C GLY A 110 10.07 -3.67 -12.28
N TYR A 111 9.87 -2.90 -11.21
CA TYR A 111 10.47 -3.19 -9.91
C TYR A 111 9.67 -4.30 -9.24
N GLU A 112 9.98 -5.53 -9.60
CA GLU A 112 9.60 -6.71 -8.86
C GLU A 112 10.80 -7.15 -8.04
N THR A 113 10.89 -6.69 -6.79
CA THR A 113 11.60 -7.51 -5.82
C THR A 113 10.82 -8.81 -5.75
N ASN A 114 11.39 -9.88 -6.31
CA ASN A 114 10.97 -11.23 -6.01
C ASN A 114 11.15 -11.42 -4.51
N THR A 115 10.18 -10.97 -3.72
CA THR A 115 10.34 -10.80 -2.27
C THR A 115 10.61 -12.13 -1.59
N ILE A 116 10.19 -13.23 -2.21
CA ILE A 116 10.58 -14.60 -1.88
C ILE A 116 10.50 -15.40 -3.18
N LYS A 117 11.60 -16.03 -3.63
CA LYS A 117 11.59 -17.06 -4.68
C LYS A 117 11.91 -18.39 -4.01
N THR A 118 10.94 -18.93 -3.28
CA THR A 118 10.95 -20.32 -2.82
C THR A 118 10.16 -21.12 -3.84
N ASP A 119 10.88 -21.80 -4.72
CA ASP A 119 10.45 -22.81 -5.72
C ASP A 119 9.28 -22.51 -6.68
N SER A 120 8.61 -21.36 -6.62
CA SER A 120 7.64 -20.85 -7.63
C SER A 120 6.72 -19.74 -7.11
N ILE A 121 6.68 -19.48 -5.79
CA ILE A 121 5.87 -18.39 -5.26
C ILE A 121 6.50 -17.07 -5.66
N SER A 122 5.73 -16.22 -6.33
CA SER A 122 6.10 -14.82 -6.56
C SER A 122 5.03 -13.91 -5.97
N PHE A 123 5.46 -12.95 -5.15
CA PHE A 123 4.60 -11.89 -4.65
C PHE A 123 5.15 -10.55 -5.13
N SER A 124 4.41 -9.92 -6.04
CA SER A 124 4.85 -8.69 -6.70
C SER A 124 4.83 -7.54 -5.70
N THR A 125 5.91 -6.75 -5.72
CA THR A 125 6.05 -5.54 -4.92
C THR A 125 4.90 -4.56 -5.18
N THR A 126 4.41 -4.48 -6.42
CA THR A 126 3.28 -3.63 -6.80
C THR A 126 1.99 -4.03 -6.09
N TYR A 127 1.65 -5.33 -6.10
CA TYR A 127 0.46 -5.82 -5.41
C TYR A 127 0.60 -5.68 -3.90
N SER A 128 1.77 -6.01 -3.35
CA SER A 128 2.10 -5.81 -1.93
C SER A 128 1.87 -4.36 -1.48
N PHE A 129 2.32 -3.39 -2.29
CA PHE A 129 2.14 -1.97 -2.03
C PHE A 129 0.66 -1.55 -1.99
N ILE A 130 -0.15 -2.04 -2.94
CA ILE A 130 -1.59 -1.75 -2.98
C ILE A 130 -2.28 -2.37 -1.76
N ILE A 131 -2.03 -3.66 -1.50
CA ILE A 131 -2.61 -4.42 -0.40
C ILE A 131 -2.28 -3.76 0.95
N ALA A 132 -1.02 -3.36 1.16
CA ALA A 132 -0.58 -2.65 2.36
C ALA A 132 -1.26 -1.28 2.53
N ASN A 133 -1.57 -0.57 1.46
CA ASN A 133 -2.31 0.68 1.59
C ASN A 133 -3.79 0.45 1.87
N PHE A 134 -4.42 -0.51 1.18
CA PHE A 134 -5.85 -0.77 1.33
C PHE A 134 -6.19 -1.39 2.67
N PHE A 135 -5.35 -2.27 3.20
CA PHE A 135 -5.53 -2.82 4.54
C PHE A 135 -5.22 -1.82 5.66
N SER A 136 -4.51 -0.72 5.39
CA SER A 136 -4.13 0.23 6.44
C SER A 136 -5.37 0.83 7.11
N ILE A 137 -6.43 1.07 6.34
CA ILE A 137 -7.68 1.65 6.83
C ILE A 137 -8.46 0.67 7.74
N PRO A 138 -8.86 -0.54 7.28
CA PRO A 138 -9.61 -1.48 8.09
C PRO A 138 -8.83 -2.06 9.27
N ILE A 139 -7.49 -2.04 9.24
CA ILE A 139 -6.67 -2.55 10.36
C ILE A 139 -6.39 -1.43 11.37
N ALA A 140 -5.86 -0.30 10.93
CA ALA A 140 -5.35 0.73 11.82
C ALA A 140 -6.32 1.89 12.07
N PHE A 141 -7.29 2.14 11.19
CA PHE A 141 -8.19 3.30 11.23
C PHE A 141 -9.67 2.88 11.25
N ARG A 142 -10.00 1.90 12.11
CA ARG A 142 -11.31 1.23 12.16
C ARG A 142 -12.50 2.12 12.54
N LYS A 143 -12.26 3.18 13.33
CA LYS A 143 -13.32 4.03 13.91
C LYS A 143 -13.52 5.30 13.10
N SER A 144 -12.43 6.03 12.86
CA SER A 144 -12.37 7.13 11.91
C SER A 144 -10.96 7.23 11.34
N THR A 145 -10.82 7.83 10.17
CA THR A 145 -9.54 8.01 9.48
C THR A 145 -8.54 8.91 10.21
N GLU A 146 -9.01 9.67 11.20
CA GLU A 146 -8.21 10.54 12.05
C GLU A 146 -7.76 9.81 13.32
N GLN A 147 -8.54 8.84 13.77
CA GLN A 147 -8.23 8.06 14.97
C GLN A 147 -7.53 6.75 14.61
N LYS A 148 -6.19 6.79 14.57
CA LYS A 148 -5.36 5.58 14.51
C LYS A 148 -5.51 4.77 15.79
N ASN A 149 -5.69 3.46 15.66
CA ASN A 149 -5.57 2.54 16.79
C ASN A 149 -4.15 2.63 17.38
N LYS A 150 -4.06 2.83 18.70
CA LYS A 150 -2.77 2.97 19.39
C LYS A 150 -1.94 1.68 19.27
N ASP A 151 -2.61 0.53 19.29
CA ASP A 151 -1.99 -0.80 19.30
C ASP A 151 -1.33 -1.20 17.97
N VAL A 152 -1.56 -0.43 16.90
CA VAL A 152 -1.01 -0.73 15.57
C VAL A 152 0.17 0.22 15.28
N PRO A 153 1.42 -0.17 15.55
CA PRO A 153 2.60 0.61 15.17
C PRO A 153 2.78 0.62 13.66
N TYR A 154 3.25 1.75 13.11
CA TYR A 154 3.43 1.89 11.66
C TYR A 154 4.43 0.90 11.08
N ILE A 155 5.62 0.77 11.69
CA ILE A 155 6.67 -0.12 11.20
C ILE A 155 6.22 -1.58 11.30
N GLY A 156 5.64 -1.98 12.44
CA GLY A 156 5.11 -3.32 12.63
C GLY A 156 3.98 -3.65 11.66
N TYR A 157 3.15 -2.67 11.30
CA TYR A 157 2.13 -2.82 10.27
C TYR A 157 2.73 -3.09 8.88
N VAL A 158 3.67 -2.24 8.43
CA VAL A 158 4.29 -2.37 7.11
C VAL A 158 5.05 -3.70 6.99
N PHE A 159 5.87 -4.03 8.00
CA PHE A 159 6.57 -5.31 8.06
C PHE A 159 5.61 -6.51 8.09
N GLY A 160 4.53 -6.39 8.86
CA GLY A 160 3.50 -7.41 8.99
C GLY A 160 2.81 -7.73 7.66
N ILE A 161 2.42 -6.71 6.88
CA ILE A 161 1.71 -6.94 5.61
C ILE A 161 2.67 -7.28 4.46
N MET A 162 3.83 -6.64 4.39
CA MET A 162 4.72 -6.80 3.23
C MET A 162 5.60 -8.05 3.30
N ILE A 163 5.91 -8.55 4.51
CA ILE A 163 6.83 -9.68 4.71
C ILE A 163 6.13 -10.83 5.42
N VAL A 164 5.55 -10.59 6.60
CA VAL A 164 5.01 -11.67 7.44
C VAL A 164 3.77 -12.32 6.81
N LEU A 165 2.84 -11.53 6.28
CA LEU A 165 1.61 -12.03 5.68
C LEU A 165 1.88 -12.97 4.47
N PRO A 166 2.73 -12.61 3.48
CA PRO A 166 3.10 -13.53 2.40
C PRO A 166 3.73 -14.83 2.90
N ILE A 167 4.61 -14.78 3.91
CA ILE A 167 5.26 -15.96 4.48
C ILE A 167 4.23 -16.89 5.14
N ILE A 168 3.36 -16.34 5.99
CA ILE A 168 2.32 -17.12 6.68
C ILE A 168 1.39 -17.79 5.66
N LEU A 169 0.93 -17.04 4.66
CA LEU A 169 0.05 -17.59 3.63
C LEU A 169 0.74 -18.68 2.80
N SER A 170 2.01 -18.47 2.45
CA SER A 170 2.81 -19.47 1.74
C SER A 170 2.94 -20.76 2.56
N ALA A 171 3.26 -20.65 3.85
CA ALA A 171 3.35 -21.81 4.75
C ALA A 171 2.00 -22.55 4.89
N ILE A 172 0.90 -21.82 5.01
CA ILE A 172 -0.46 -22.39 5.05
C ILE A 172 -0.76 -23.16 3.75
N PHE A 173 -0.41 -22.60 2.58
CA PHE A 173 -0.65 -23.27 1.31
C PHE A 173 0.18 -24.53 1.14
N ILE A 174 1.45 -24.52 1.55
CA ILE A 174 2.29 -25.72 1.57
C ILE A 174 1.66 -26.79 2.47
N LEU A 175 1.20 -26.40 3.66
CA LEU A 175 0.58 -27.33 4.60
C LEU A 175 -0.72 -27.95 4.02
N ILE A 176 -1.58 -27.13 3.41
CA ILE A 176 -2.82 -27.61 2.76
C ILE A 176 -2.47 -28.58 1.62
N ASN A 177 -1.48 -28.25 0.79
CA ASN A 177 -1.12 -29.10 -0.33
C ASN A 177 -0.50 -30.43 0.13
N TYR A 178 0.35 -30.39 1.15
CA TYR A 178 0.92 -31.58 1.76
C TYR A 178 -0.17 -32.51 2.31
N ILE A 179 -1.15 -31.97 3.05
CA ILE A 179 -2.26 -32.76 3.60
C ILE A 179 -3.18 -33.34 2.51
N THR A 180 -3.46 -32.56 1.46
CA THR A 180 -4.47 -32.93 0.45
C THR A 180 -3.91 -33.83 -0.66
N ARG A 181 -2.66 -33.58 -1.07
CA ARG A 181 -2.06 -34.18 -2.28
C ARG A 181 -0.74 -34.90 -2.02
N ASN A 182 -0.24 -34.89 -0.78
CA ASN A 182 1.05 -35.47 -0.39
C ASN A 182 2.22 -34.94 -1.25
N ASP A 183 2.08 -33.68 -1.72
CA ASP A 183 3.06 -33.00 -2.55
C ASP A 183 3.50 -31.71 -1.84
N SER A 184 4.81 -31.53 -1.74
CA SER A 184 5.45 -30.35 -1.16
C SER A 184 5.65 -29.23 -2.18
N HIS A 185 5.45 -29.50 -3.48
CA HIS A 185 5.52 -28.46 -4.51
C HIS A 185 4.34 -27.51 -4.38
N ILE A 186 4.60 -26.24 -4.67
CA ILE A 186 3.59 -25.21 -4.55
C ILE A 186 2.99 -25.01 -5.95
N PRO A 187 1.72 -25.37 -6.19
CA PRO A 187 1.09 -25.09 -7.47
C PRO A 187 1.05 -23.58 -7.73
N THR A 188 1.30 -23.21 -8.99
CA THR A 188 1.30 -21.83 -9.50
C THR A 188 0.04 -21.04 -9.14
N ILE A 189 -1.08 -21.74 -8.91
CA ILE A 189 -2.35 -21.18 -8.45
C ILE A 189 -2.22 -20.38 -7.14
N TYR A 190 -1.30 -20.76 -6.26
CA TYR A 190 -1.06 -20.03 -5.02
C TYR A 190 -0.37 -18.68 -5.25
N SER A 191 0.51 -18.58 -6.25
CA SER A 191 1.08 -17.30 -6.68
C SER A 191 0.00 -16.38 -7.25
N TYR A 192 -0.95 -16.92 -8.01
CA TYR A 192 -2.12 -16.15 -8.48
C TYR A 192 -2.99 -15.67 -7.32
N PHE A 193 -3.25 -16.52 -6.33
CA PHE A 193 -4.02 -16.14 -5.16
C PHE A 193 -3.34 -15.04 -4.34
N LEU A 194 -2.03 -15.16 -4.09
CA LEU A 194 -1.27 -14.16 -3.33
C LEU A 194 -1.30 -12.79 -4.00
N ASN A 195 -1.25 -12.71 -5.33
CA ASN A 195 -1.29 -11.43 -6.03
C ASN A 195 -2.74 -10.93 -6.23
N TYR A 196 -3.54 -11.68 -6.98
CA TYR A 196 -4.89 -11.26 -7.39
C TYR A 196 -5.94 -11.51 -6.32
N GLY A 197 -5.86 -12.64 -5.62
CA GLY A 197 -6.79 -13.00 -4.55
C GLY A 197 -6.69 -12.02 -3.37
N LEU A 198 -5.49 -11.75 -2.87
CA LEU A 198 -5.29 -10.77 -1.81
C LEU A 198 -5.64 -9.35 -2.25
N LEU A 199 -5.36 -8.97 -3.50
CA LEU A 199 -5.80 -7.69 -4.04
C LEU A 199 -7.32 -7.55 -3.95
N MET A 200 -8.06 -8.56 -4.43
CA MET A 200 -9.53 -8.57 -4.36
C MET A 200 -10.04 -8.50 -2.92
N ILE A 201 -9.45 -9.29 -2.01
CA ILE A 201 -9.80 -9.25 -0.57
C ILE A 201 -9.53 -7.86 0.00
N SER A 202 -8.40 -7.23 -0.32
CA SER A 202 -8.06 -5.89 0.17
C SER A 202 -9.04 -4.82 -0.29
N ILE A 203 -9.50 -4.89 -1.54
CA ILE A 203 -10.52 -4.00 -2.10
C ILE A 203 -11.85 -4.20 -1.38
N ILE A 204 -12.30 -5.45 -1.23
CA ILE A 204 -13.55 -5.79 -0.54
C ILE A 204 -13.51 -5.29 0.91
N CYS A 205 -12.42 -5.54 1.64
CA CYS A 205 -12.25 -5.06 3.01
C CYS A 205 -12.30 -3.53 3.09
N LEU A 206 -11.67 -2.82 2.13
CA LEU A 206 -11.69 -1.37 2.09
C LEU A 206 -13.11 -0.82 1.87
N ILE A 207 -13.88 -1.42 0.94
CA ILE A 207 -15.28 -1.05 0.66
C ILE A 207 -16.18 -1.33 1.86
N ILE A 208 -16.10 -2.54 2.44
CA ILE A 208 -16.90 -2.91 3.62
C ILE A 208 -16.62 -1.94 4.76
N ASN A 209 -15.35 -1.62 5.02
CA ASN A 209 -14.98 -0.71 6.08
C ASN A 209 -15.51 0.71 5.84
N TYR A 210 -15.46 1.20 4.60
CA TYR A 210 -16.06 2.49 4.21
C TYR A 210 -17.56 2.53 4.50
N VAL A 211 -18.30 1.48 4.10
CA VAL A 211 -19.75 1.38 4.35
C VAL A 211 -20.06 1.36 5.85
N ILE A 212 -19.30 0.60 6.64
CA ILE A 212 -19.44 0.56 8.10
C ILE A 212 -19.21 1.95 8.70
N GLN A 213 -18.16 2.67 8.29
CA GLN A 213 -17.83 3.99 8.82
C GLN A 213 -18.89 5.04 8.43
N ILE A 214 -19.38 5.03 7.18
CA ILE A 214 -20.45 5.94 6.75
C ILE A 214 -21.73 5.74 7.55
N LYS A 215 -22.14 4.49 7.81
CA LYS A 215 -23.34 4.20 8.58
C LYS A 215 -23.27 4.79 9.99
N LYS A 216 -22.08 4.80 10.62
CA LYS A 216 -21.85 5.39 11.94
C LYS A 216 -21.96 6.92 11.99
N PHE A 217 -21.95 7.61 10.85
CA PHE A 217 -22.15 9.06 10.79
C PHE A 217 -23.58 9.46 10.45
N LYS A 218 -24.41 8.50 10.01
CA LYS A 218 -25.82 8.73 9.67
C LYS A 218 -26.75 8.47 10.86
N ASN A 219 -26.34 7.59 11.76
CA ASN A 219 -26.96 7.37 13.07
C ASN A 219 -26.29 8.27 14.11
#